data_AF-A0A2I0EMU2-F1
#
_entry.id   AF-A0A2I0EMU2-F1
#
_cell.length_a   1.000
_cell.length_b   1.000
_cell.length_c   1.000
_cell.angle_alpha   90.00
_cell.angle_beta   90.00
_cell.angle_gamma   90.00
#
_symmetry.space_group_name_H-M   'P 1'
#
loop_
_entity.id
_entity.type
_entity.pdbx_description
1 polymer ?
#
loop_
_entity_poly.entity_id
_entity_poly.type
_entity_poly.pdbx_seq_one_letter_code
_entity_poly.pdbx_strand_id
1 'polypeptide(L)'
;MNQATTQTSQNKAAQTENADTHINKQSNGKLINIADPAKHQFYDFYLNEHQNMACRRLHFAGSSFGLLGLAKSVKNRSAKPLLKGIAAGYACAWVGHFFFEKNKPATFKYPLQSFAGDIRMFTDVLRGNLSLKDRKFDKAR
;
A
#
# COMPACT_ATOMS: atom_id res chain seq x y z
N MET A 1 24.34 -63.17 16.70
CA MET A 1 25.76 -62.83 16.43
C MET A 1 26.02 -61.46 17.02
N ASN A 2 26.88 -61.42 18.02
CA ASN A 2 27.18 -60.24 18.85
C ASN A 2 28.45 -59.53 18.34
N GLN A 3 28.50 -58.23 18.61
CA GLN A 3 29.72 -57.38 18.77
C GLN A 3 30.48 -57.05 17.46
N ALA A 4 31.15 -55.91 17.28
CA ALA A 4 31.39 -54.70 18.07
C ALA A 4 32.24 -53.71 17.22
N THR A 5 32.03 -52.40 17.43
CA THR A 5 33.05 -51.32 17.50
C THR A 5 33.81 -50.96 16.21
N THR A 6 33.89 -49.68 15.81
CA THR A 6 34.99 -48.75 16.22
C THR A 6 34.73 -47.38 15.54
N GLN A 7 34.29 -46.35 16.29
CA GLN A 7 35.04 -45.13 16.72
C GLN A 7 34.95 -43.94 15.73
N THR A 8 35.02 -42.64 16.06
CA THR A 8 35.06 -41.80 17.28
C THR A 8 35.26 -40.35 16.77
N SER A 9 34.48 -39.33 17.16
CA SER A 9 34.85 -38.17 18.03
C SER A 9 33.92 -37.02 17.60
N GLN A 10 33.02 -36.39 18.37
CA GLN A 10 33.10 -35.64 19.64
C GLN A 10 33.99 -34.37 19.65
N ASN A 11 33.31 -33.23 19.44
CA ASN A 11 33.20 -32.03 20.31
C ASN A 11 34.41 -31.08 20.63
N LYS A 12 34.12 -29.78 20.45
CA LYS A 12 34.20 -28.65 21.42
C LYS A 12 35.23 -27.52 21.18
N ALA A 13 34.67 -26.32 20.93
CA ALA A 13 35.03 -24.95 21.30
C ALA A 13 36.49 -24.52 21.61
N ALA A 14 36.95 -23.43 20.98
CA ALA A 14 37.47 -22.20 21.63
C ALA A 14 37.88 -21.14 20.59
N GLN A 15 37.74 -19.87 20.97
CA GLN A 15 38.03 -18.64 20.23
C GLN A 15 39.53 -18.46 19.92
N THR A 16 39.90 -17.60 18.96
CA THR A 16 40.63 -16.31 19.19
C THR A 16 40.98 -15.62 17.85
N GLU A 17 40.66 -14.34 17.82
CA GLU A 17 41.01 -13.15 17.02
C GLU A 17 42.13 -13.19 15.95
N ASN A 18 41.88 -12.49 14.83
CA ASN A 18 42.62 -11.32 14.29
C ASN A 18 42.36 -11.21 12.77
N ALA A 19 41.43 -10.35 12.35
CA ALA A 19 41.67 -8.97 11.94
C ALA A 19 42.28 -8.87 10.53
N ASP A 20 41.41 -8.63 9.53
CA ASP A 20 41.73 -7.71 8.43
C ASP A 20 40.43 -7.20 7.80
N THR A 21 40.15 -5.94 8.13
CA THR A 21 38.90 -5.24 7.89
C THR A 21 39.17 -4.12 6.91
N HIS A 22 38.78 -4.30 5.64
CA HIS A 22 38.65 -3.19 4.70
C HIS A 22 37.20 -3.11 4.21
N ILE A 23 36.31 -2.68 5.12
CA ILE A 23 34.96 -2.26 4.75
C ILE A 23 35.06 -0.79 4.33
N ASN A 24 34.96 -0.56 3.02
CA ASN A 24 34.88 0.76 2.44
C ASN A 24 33.58 1.44 2.90
N LYS A 25 33.74 2.40 3.81
CA LYS A 25 32.70 3.31 4.29
C LYS A 25 32.43 4.36 3.21
N GLN A 26 31.54 4.05 2.26
CA GLN A 26 30.90 5.08 1.43
C GLN A 26 29.55 5.46 2.01
N SER A 27 29.60 6.40 2.95
CA SER A 27 28.46 7.18 3.42
C SER A 27 27.98 8.11 2.30
N ASN A 28 27.06 7.64 1.46
CA ASN A 28 26.22 8.53 0.68
C ASN A 28 24.95 8.81 1.48
N GLY A 29 24.96 9.96 2.16
CA GLY A 29 23.85 10.48 2.93
C GLY A 29 22.61 10.70 2.07
N LYS A 30 21.78 9.68 1.97
CA LYS A 30 20.33 9.87 1.88
C LYS A 30 19.82 9.53 3.27
N LEU A 31 19.46 10.57 4.02
CA LEU A 31 18.68 10.42 5.24
C LEU A 31 17.46 9.60 4.85
N ILE A 32 17.50 8.31 5.13
CA ILE A 32 16.36 7.43 5.11
C ILE A 32 15.42 8.01 6.15
N ASN A 33 14.55 8.90 5.72
CA ASN A 33 13.33 9.22 6.44
C ASN A 33 12.64 7.86 6.56
N ILE A 34 12.78 7.24 7.73
CA ILE A 34 12.00 6.07 8.15
C ILE A 34 10.58 6.61 8.42
N ALA A 35 9.97 7.16 7.37
CA ALA A 35 8.56 7.45 7.32
C ALA A 35 7.87 6.10 7.20
N ASP A 36 7.71 5.43 8.34
CA ASP A 36 6.84 4.27 8.56
C ASP A 36 6.88 3.23 7.40
N PRO A 37 7.87 2.31 7.40
CA PRO A 37 8.04 1.34 6.32
C PRO A 37 6.78 0.50 6.07
N ALA A 38 5.93 0.31 7.09
CA ALA A 38 4.67 -0.42 6.95
C ALA A 38 3.62 0.35 6.13
N LYS A 39 3.53 1.68 6.28
CA LYS A 39 2.57 2.51 5.53
C LYS A 39 2.95 2.68 4.06
N HIS A 40 4.25 2.81 3.77
CA HIS A 40 4.72 2.87 2.39
C HIS A 40 4.48 1.53 1.68
N GLN A 41 4.79 0.41 2.34
CA GLN A 41 4.57 -0.92 1.77
C GLN A 41 3.09 -1.21 1.44
N PHE A 42 2.15 -0.84 2.31
CA PHE A 42 0.73 -1.02 2.01
C PHE A 42 0.26 -0.11 0.87
N TYR A 43 0.70 1.14 0.85
CA TYR A 43 0.28 2.07 -0.18
C TYR A 43 0.80 1.67 -1.57
N ASP A 44 2.03 1.19 -1.65
CA ASP A 44 2.59 0.65 -2.90
C ASP A 44 1.84 -0.61 -3.37
N PHE A 45 1.49 -1.52 -2.44
CA PHE A 45 0.59 -2.64 -2.73
C PHE A 45 -0.77 -2.15 -3.24
N TYR A 46 -1.39 -1.20 -2.53
CA TYR A 46 -2.69 -0.63 -2.89
C TYR A 46 -2.66 -0.03 -4.31
N LEU A 47 -1.61 0.69 -4.68
CA LEU A 47 -1.48 1.28 -6.01
C LEU A 47 -1.23 0.23 -7.10
N ASN A 48 -0.55 -0.86 -6.77
CA ASN A 48 -0.44 -2.03 -7.66
C ASN A 48 -1.79 -2.73 -7.89
N GLU A 49 -2.73 -2.63 -6.95
CA GLU A 49 -4.12 -3.08 -7.15
C GLU A 49 -4.99 -2.08 -7.93
N HIS A 50 -4.42 -0.93 -8.33
CA HIS A 50 -5.09 0.13 -9.09
C HIS A 50 -4.21 0.56 -10.27
N GLN A 51 -3.72 -0.38 -11.08
CA GLN A 51 -2.91 -0.03 -12.25
C GLN A 51 -3.76 0.49 -13.40
N ASN A 52 -5.02 0.07 -13.50
CA ASN A 52 -5.89 0.52 -14.56
C ASN A 52 -6.36 1.98 -14.33
N MET A 53 -6.18 2.83 -15.35
CA MET A 53 -6.58 4.24 -15.30
C MET A 53 -8.09 4.42 -15.12
N ALA A 54 -8.91 3.53 -15.71
CA ALA A 54 -10.35 3.56 -15.51
C ALA A 54 -10.71 3.23 -14.05
N CYS A 55 -10.02 2.26 -13.43
CA CYS A 55 -10.18 1.94 -12.01
C CYS A 55 -9.83 3.17 -11.13
N ARG A 56 -8.69 3.82 -11.36
CA ARG A 56 -8.29 5.04 -10.63
C ARG A 56 -9.28 6.20 -10.79
N ARG A 57 -9.75 6.45 -12.01
CA ARG A 57 -10.75 7.50 -12.29
C ARG A 57 -12.05 7.22 -11.56
N LEU A 58 -12.47 5.97 -11.53
CA LEU A 58 -13.72 5.58 -10.92
C LEU A 58 -13.64 5.68 -9.39
N HIS A 59 -12.50 5.32 -8.80
CA HIS A 59 -12.22 5.60 -7.39
C HIS A 59 -12.21 7.10 -7.09
N PHE A 60 -11.52 7.90 -7.90
CA PHE A 60 -11.50 9.37 -7.73
C PHE A 60 -12.91 9.98 -7.82
N ALA A 61 -13.72 9.53 -8.78
CA ALA A 61 -15.11 9.94 -8.92
C ALA A 61 -15.95 9.48 -7.71
N GLY A 62 -15.76 8.24 -7.25
CA GLY A 62 -16.42 7.68 -6.08
C GLY A 62 -16.12 8.48 -4.80
N SER A 63 -14.84 8.78 -4.54
CA SER A 63 -14.41 9.63 -3.42
C SER A 63 -15.02 11.03 -3.52
N SER A 64 -15.12 11.60 -4.73
CA SER A 64 -15.78 12.89 -4.96
C SER A 64 -17.26 12.85 -4.62
N PHE A 65 -17.99 11.79 -5.01
CA PHE A 65 -19.40 11.63 -4.63
C PHE A 65 -19.59 11.44 -3.12
N GLY A 66 -18.68 10.69 -2.47
CA GLY A 66 -18.65 10.57 -1.01
C GLY A 66 -18.47 11.93 -0.34
N LEU A 67 -17.50 12.73 -0.79
CA LEU A 67 -17.21 14.06 -0.26
C LEU A 67 -18.38 15.04 -0.50
N LEU A 68 -18.98 15.02 -1.70
CA LEU A 68 -20.18 15.81 -2.01
C LEU A 68 -21.38 15.40 -1.14
N GLY A 69 -21.55 14.09 -0.91
CA GLY A 69 -22.56 13.55 0.00
C GLY A 69 -22.37 14.04 1.43
N LEU A 70 -21.12 14.02 1.92
CA LEU A 70 -20.75 14.54 3.22
C LEU A 70 -21.01 16.06 3.33
N ALA A 71 -20.58 16.85 2.36
CA ALA A 71 -20.80 18.29 2.33
C ALA A 71 -22.30 18.65 2.35
N LYS A 72 -23.12 17.94 1.55
CA LYS A 72 -24.58 18.09 1.56
C LYS A 72 -25.21 17.64 2.86
N SER A 73 -24.69 16.58 3.48
CA SER A 73 -25.16 16.07 4.77
C SER A 73 -24.97 17.10 5.88
N VAL A 74 -23.80 17.76 5.91
CA VAL A 74 -23.50 18.83 6.87
C VAL A 74 -24.40 20.04 6.62
N LYS A 75 -24.55 20.47 5.36
CA LYS A 75 -25.41 21.61 4.99
C LYS A 75 -26.88 21.39 5.37
N ASN A 76 -27.40 20.18 5.11
CA ASN A 76 -28.79 19.85 5.34
C ASN A 76 -29.07 19.30 6.76
N ARG A 77 -28.02 19.17 7.60
CA ARG A 77 -28.06 18.48 8.91
C ARG A 77 -28.82 17.14 8.87
N SER A 78 -28.63 16.38 7.79
CA SER A 78 -29.35 15.14 7.53
C SER A 78 -28.39 14.11 6.97
N ALA A 79 -28.41 12.88 7.50
CA ALA A 79 -27.53 11.80 7.04
C ALA A 79 -27.91 11.21 5.67
N LYS A 80 -29.08 11.54 5.12
CA LYS A 80 -29.57 10.96 3.85
C LYS A 80 -28.63 11.20 2.66
N PRO A 81 -28.07 12.41 2.42
CA PRO A 81 -27.14 12.65 1.33
C PRO A 81 -25.80 11.93 1.53
N LEU A 82 -25.36 11.75 2.79
CA LEU A 82 -24.14 11.01 3.11
C LEU A 82 -24.29 9.54 2.71
N LEU A 83 -25.41 8.89 3.06
CA LEU A 83 -25.65 7.50 2.70
C LEU A 83 -25.67 7.30 1.18
N LYS A 84 -26.28 8.22 0.43
CA LYS A 84 -26.25 8.22 -1.03
C LYS A 84 -24.83 8.39 -1.58
N GLY A 85 -24.03 9.28 -0.98
CA GLY A 85 -22.63 9.49 -1.37
C GLY A 85 -21.76 8.27 -1.12
N ILE A 86 -21.92 7.61 0.05
CA ILE A 86 -21.22 6.36 0.38
C ILE A 86 -21.63 5.25 -0.59
N ALA A 87 -22.93 5.06 -0.83
CA ALA A 87 -23.43 4.05 -1.77
C ALA A 87 -22.88 4.27 -3.19
N ALA A 88 -22.88 5.52 -3.66
CA ALA A 88 -22.29 5.86 -4.96
C ALA A 88 -20.77 5.61 -4.98
N GLY A 89 -20.06 5.94 -3.91
CA GLY A 89 -18.62 5.67 -3.77
C GLY A 89 -18.30 4.18 -3.87
N TYR A 90 -19.03 3.34 -3.13
CA TYR A 90 -18.87 1.88 -3.18
C TYR A 90 -19.20 1.30 -4.55
N ALA A 91 -20.29 1.74 -5.18
CA ALA A 91 -20.65 1.30 -6.53
C ALA A 91 -19.53 1.64 -7.53
N CYS A 92 -18.97 2.85 -7.45
CA CYS A 92 -17.82 3.27 -8.26
C CYS A 92 -16.61 2.35 -8.03
N ALA A 93 -16.21 2.16 -6.78
CA ALA A 93 -15.05 1.34 -6.44
C ALA A 93 -15.19 -0.10 -6.94
N TRP A 94 -16.37 -0.71 -6.77
CA TRP A 94 -16.65 -2.07 -7.22
C TRP A 94 -16.63 -2.20 -8.74
N VAL A 95 -17.23 -1.27 -9.47
CA VAL A 95 -17.14 -1.29 -10.94
C VAL A 95 -15.68 -1.18 -11.39
N GLY A 96 -14.85 -0.41 -10.67
CA GLY A 96 -13.42 -0.28 -10.95
C GLY A 96 -12.70 -1.62 -10.83
N HIS A 97 -12.85 -2.25 -9.68
CA HIS A 97 -12.19 -3.52 -9.37
C HIS A 97 -12.73 -4.68 -10.21
N PHE A 98 -14.05 -4.83 -10.36
CA PHE A 98 -14.62 -6.00 -11.02
C PHE A 98 -14.58 -5.93 -12.55
N PHE A 99 -14.79 -4.76 -13.16
CA PHE A 99 -14.81 -4.64 -14.62
C PHE A 99 -13.44 -4.32 -15.22
N PHE A 100 -12.64 -3.46 -14.58
CA PHE A 100 -11.40 -2.96 -15.18
C PHE A 100 -10.15 -3.69 -14.68
N GLU A 101 -10.02 -3.84 -13.36
CA GLU A 101 -8.85 -4.49 -12.77
C GLU A 101 -9.02 -6.01 -12.67
N LYS A 102 -10.27 -6.50 -12.59
CA LYS A 102 -10.65 -7.89 -12.36
C LYS A 102 -9.98 -8.52 -11.13
N ASN A 103 -9.74 -7.71 -10.10
CA ASN A 103 -9.16 -8.15 -8.81
C ASN A 103 -10.20 -8.14 -7.69
N LYS A 104 -9.88 -8.82 -6.58
CA LYS A 104 -10.69 -8.74 -5.36
C LYS A 104 -10.29 -7.47 -4.60
N PRO A 105 -11.25 -6.57 -4.27
CA PRO A 105 -10.96 -5.37 -3.49
C PRO A 105 -10.16 -5.69 -2.22
N ALA A 106 -9.02 -5.01 -2.03
CA ALA A 106 -8.22 -5.11 -0.81
C ALA A 106 -9.02 -4.76 0.46
N THR A 107 -10.14 -4.03 0.30
CA THR A 107 -11.12 -3.72 1.35
C THR A 107 -11.60 -4.96 2.10
N PHE A 108 -11.65 -6.13 1.47
CA PHE A 108 -12.03 -7.37 2.15
C PHE A 108 -11.01 -7.85 3.18
N LYS A 109 -9.73 -7.50 3.01
CA LYS A 109 -8.64 -7.93 3.88
C LYS A 109 -8.20 -6.83 4.85
N TYR A 110 -8.20 -5.58 4.38
CA TYR A 110 -7.78 -4.41 5.15
C TYR A 110 -8.72 -3.22 4.90
N PRO A 111 -9.93 -3.21 5.49
CA PRO A 111 -10.95 -2.20 5.19
C PRO A 111 -10.49 -0.78 5.52
N LEU A 112 -9.91 -0.57 6.71
CA LEU A 112 -9.44 0.75 7.15
C LEU A 112 -8.23 1.24 6.35
N GLN A 113 -7.30 0.33 6.03
CA GLN A 113 -6.11 0.69 5.26
C GLN A 113 -6.47 0.99 3.80
N SER A 114 -7.42 0.25 3.22
CA SER A 114 -7.92 0.51 1.86
C SER A 114 -8.60 1.86 1.78
N PHE A 115 -9.45 2.21 2.76
CA PHE A 115 -10.04 3.54 2.84
C PHE A 115 -8.98 4.65 2.97
N ALA A 116 -7.97 4.45 3.83
CA ALA A 116 -6.85 5.40 3.93
C ALA A 116 -6.06 5.50 2.62
N GLY A 117 -5.94 4.39 1.88
CA GLY A 117 -5.37 4.32 0.53
C GLY A 117 -6.17 5.14 -0.48
N ASP A 118 -7.51 5.03 -0.46
CA ASP A 118 -8.41 5.82 -1.30
C ASP A 118 -8.23 7.32 -1.05
N ILE A 119 -8.21 7.73 0.23
CA ILE A 119 -8.00 9.14 0.61
C ILE A 119 -6.62 9.60 0.17
N ARG A 120 -5.56 8.80 0.39
CA ARG A 120 -4.20 9.16 -0.02
C ARG A 120 -4.10 9.29 -1.54
N MET A 121 -4.64 8.34 -2.29
CA MET A 121 -4.71 8.38 -3.75
C MET A 121 -5.49 9.61 -4.24
N PHE A 122 -6.64 9.90 -3.64
CA PHE A 122 -7.42 11.10 -3.95
C PHE A 122 -6.59 12.38 -3.74
N THR A 123 -5.90 12.50 -2.61
CA THR A 123 -5.03 13.66 -2.33
C THR A 123 -3.81 13.74 -3.25
N ASP A 124 -3.21 12.60 -3.63
CA ASP A 124 -2.08 12.57 -4.55
C ASP A 124 -2.50 12.97 -5.97
N VAL A 125 -3.71 12.61 -6.40
CA VAL A 125 -4.28 13.12 -7.66
C VAL A 125 -4.50 14.63 -7.58
N LEU A 126 -5.06 15.14 -6.48
CA LEU A 126 -5.27 16.59 -6.29
C LEU A 126 -3.95 17.39 -6.24
N ARG A 127 -2.90 16.81 -5.66
CA ARG A 127 -1.54 17.40 -5.61
C ARG A 127 -0.78 17.28 -6.92
N GLY A 128 -1.33 16.56 -7.91
CA GLY A 128 -0.64 16.28 -9.17
C GLY A 128 0.57 15.35 -9.02
N ASN A 129 0.58 14.51 -7.98
CA ASN A 129 1.54 13.43 -7.80
C ASN A 129 1.13 12.18 -8.60
N LEU A 130 -0.18 11.95 -8.73
CA LEU A 130 -0.76 10.86 -9.51
C LEU A 130 -1.53 11.43 -10.70
N SER A 131 -1.39 10.76 -11.85
CA SER A 131 -2.11 11.10 -13.07
C SER A 131 -3.32 10.19 -13.27
N LEU A 132 -4.41 10.78 -13.74
CA LEU A 132 -5.60 10.07 -14.23
C LEU A 132 -5.55 9.82 -15.74
N LYS A 133 -4.52 10.32 -16.45
CA LYS A 133 -4.38 10.15 -17.91
C LYS A 133 -3.58 8.91 -18.23
N ASP A 134 -2.40 8.80 -17.65
CA ASP A 134 -1.42 7.75 -17.93
C ASP A 134 -0.44 7.67 -16.76
N ARG A 135 -0.04 6.44 -16.39
CA ARG A 135 0.88 6.15 -15.30
C ARG A 135 2.26 6.77 -15.50
N LYS A 136 2.69 7.00 -16.75
CA LYS A 136 4.00 7.62 -17.02
C LYS A 136 4.15 9.03 -16.46
N PHE A 137 3.03 9.69 -16.15
CA PHE A 137 3.01 11.01 -15.53
C PHE A 137 2.88 10.96 -14.00
N ASP A 138 2.82 9.76 -13.41
CA ASP A 138 2.93 9.63 -11.97
C ASP A 138 4.33 10.08 -11.55
N LYS A 139 4.40 11.03 -10.62
CA LYS A 139 5.69 11.45 -10.06
C LYS A 139 6.28 10.28 -9.28
N ALA A 140 7.58 10.06 -9.46
CA ALA A 140 8.32 9.09 -8.68
C ALA A 140 8.16 9.40 -7.19
N ARG A 141 7.81 8.38 -6.41
CA ARG A 141 7.61 8.45 -4.97
C ARG A 141 8.93 8.38 -4.22
#